data_AF-A0A358DUI4-F1
#
_entry.id   AF-A0A358DUI4-F1
#
_cell.length_a   1.000
_cell.length_b   1.000
_cell.length_c   1.000
_cell.angle_alpha   90.00
_cell.angle_beta   90.00
_cell.angle_gamma   90.00
#
_symmetry.space_group_name_H-M   'P 1'
#
loop_
_entity.id
_entity.type
_entity.pdbx_description
1 polymer ?
#
loop_
_entity_poly.entity_id
_entity_poly.type
_entity_poly.pdbx_seq_one_letter_code
_entity_poly.pdbx_strand_id
1 'polypeptide(L)'
;KFSDVGDVESTINSLIAYQPNPLICALPKEAGKREVRYRHLFSQPLTADETPSRAPDAAETIAELRESLSHVKSLVTDLEAKINALENAQTQA
;
A
#
# COMPACT_ATOMS: atom_id res chain seq x y z
N LYS A 1 -3.45 -27.53 12.24
CA LYS A 1 -3.48 -28.25 10.93
C LYS A 1 -4.28 -27.37 9.98
N PHE A 2 -3.78 -27.08 8.79
CA PHE A 2 -4.53 -26.33 7.77
C PHE A 2 -5.46 -27.27 7.00
N SER A 3 -6.63 -26.79 6.62
CA SER A 3 -7.66 -27.60 5.94
C SER A 3 -7.40 -27.64 4.44
N ASP A 4 -6.96 -26.51 3.88
CA ASP A 4 -6.61 -26.36 2.47
C ASP A 4 -5.49 -25.31 2.28
N VAL A 5 -5.18 -25.00 1.02
CA VAL A 5 -4.17 -24.01 0.63
C VAL A 5 -4.66 -22.57 0.88
N GLY A 6 -5.96 -22.31 0.79
CA GLY A 6 -6.54 -21.00 1.08
C GLY A 6 -6.38 -20.60 2.55
N ASP A 7 -6.51 -21.55 3.47
CA ASP A 7 -6.22 -21.36 4.90
C ASP A 7 -4.77 -20.92 5.13
N VAL A 8 -3.84 -21.51 4.37
CA VAL A 8 -2.41 -21.18 4.43
C VAL A 8 -2.18 -19.75 3.91
N GLU A 9 -2.75 -19.41 2.76
CA GLU A 9 -2.64 -18.08 2.17
C GLU A 9 -3.25 -17.00 3.06
N SER A 10 -4.41 -17.25 3.66
CA SER A 10 -5.07 -16.35 4.60
C SER A 10 -4.22 -16.10 5.85
N THR A 11 -3.59 -17.15 6.37
CA THR A 11 -2.68 -17.05 7.52
C THR A 11 -1.44 -16.25 7.16
N ILE A 12 -0.83 -16.51 6.01
CA ILE A 12 0.32 -15.76 5.50
C ILE A 12 -0.02 -14.28 5.33
N ASN A 13 -1.16 -13.96 4.74
CA ASN A 13 -1.63 -12.59 4.57
C ASN A 13 -1.82 -11.89 5.92
N SER A 14 -2.35 -12.59 6.91
CA SER A 14 -2.51 -12.06 8.27
C SER A 14 -1.17 -11.77 8.95
N LEU A 15 -0.15 -12.60 8.73
CA LEU A 15 1.20 -12.41 9.28
C LEU A 15 1.96 -11.26 8.60
N ILE A 16 1.70 -11.01 7.31
CA ILE A 16 2.24 -9.86 6.57
C ILE A 16 1.52 -8.57 7.00
N ALA A 17 0.21 -8.62 7.25
CA ALA A 17 -0.58 -7.46 7.67
C ALA A 17 -0.48 -7.17 9.18
N TYR A 18 0.26 -7.97 9.94
CA TYR A 18 0.36 -7.83 11.39
C TYR A 18 0.95 -6.47 11.78
N GLN A 19 0.32 -5.83 12.77
CA GLN A 19 0.68 -4.51 13.28
C GLN A 19 1.18 -4.64 14.74
N PRO A 20 2.16 -3.83 15.17
CA PRO A 20 2.73 -2.67 14.47
C PRO A 20 3.77 -3.03 13.39
N ASN A 21 4.32 -4.23 13.45
CA ASN A 21 5.38 -4.68 12.54
C ASN A 21 5.01 -6.01 11.89
N PRO A 22 5.21 -6.18 10.57
CA PRO A 22 5.00 -7.45 9.89
C PRO A 22 5.92 -8.54 10.46
N LEU A 23 5.43 -9.79 10.49
CA LEU A 23 6.21 -10.92 11.03
C LEU A 23 6.95 -11.70 9.94
N ILE A 24 6.46 -11.64 8.70
CA ILE A 24 7.04 -12.31 7.54
C ILE A 24 7.01 -11.38 6.32
N CYS A 25 7.88 -11.63 5.34
CA CYS A 25 7.88 -10.96 4.04
C CYS A 25 7.91 -11.98 2.89
N ALA A 26 7.38 -11.59 1.73
CA ALA A 26 7.51 -12.34 0.48
C ALA A 26 8.85 -11.99 -0.19
N LEU A 27 9.58 -13.01 -0.65
CA LEU A 27 10.83 -12.86 -1.37
C LEU A 27 10.58 -12.69 -2.88
N PRO A 28 11.49 -12.01 -3.60
CA PRO A 28 11.43 -11.93 -5.05
C PRO A 28 11.35 -13.31 -5.70
N LYS A 29 10.54 -13.42 -6.77
CA LYS A 29 10.41 -14.68 -7.51
C LYS A 29 11.73 -15.00 -8.21
N GLU A 30 12.27 -16.18 -7.95
CA GLU A 30 13.42 -16.67 -8.70
C GLU A 30 13.02 -17.02 -10.14
N ALA A 31 13.88 -16.67 -11.10
CA ALA A 31 13.66 -16.98 -12.50
C ALA A 31 13.41 -18.50 -12.69
N GLY A 32 12.29 -18.84 -13.32
CA GLY A 32 11.90 -20.23 -13.60
C GLY A 32 11.09 -20.94 -12.51
N LYS A 33 10.82 -20.31 -11.36
CA LYS A 33 9.95 -20.89 -10.31
C LYS A 33 8.57 -20.24 -10.30
N ARG A 34 7.52 -21.07 -10.22
CA ARG A 34 6.12 -20.60 -10.14
C ARG A 34 5.75 -20.08 -8.75
N GLU A 35 6.47 -20.51 -7.72
CA GLU A 35 6.15 -20.28 -6.31
C GLU A 35 6.89 -19.07 -5.71
N VAL A 36 6.22 -18.38 -4.79
CA VAL A 36 6.78 -17.29 -3.98
C VAL A 36 7.26 -17.89 -2.66
N ARG A 37 8.46 -17.51 -2.21
CA ARG A 37 8.98 -17.93 -0.90
C ARG A 37 8.79 -16.83 0.13
N TYR A 38 8.65 -17.21 1.39
CA TYR A 38 8.50 -16.28 2.50
C TYR A 38 9.64 -16.42 3.49
N ARG A 39 10.02 -15.30 4.14
CA ARG A 39 11.05 -15.25 5.18
C ARG A 39 10.49 -14.57 6.42
N HIS A 40 10.93 -15.02 7.60
CA HIS A 40 10.53 -14.40 8.87
C HIS A 40 11.39 -13.17 9.21
N LEU A 41 10.80 -12.22 9.92
CA LEU A 41 11.43 -10.95 10.29
C LEU A 41 11.92 -10.92 11.74
N PHE A 42 11.82 -12.03 12.47
CA PHE A 42 12.24 -12.13 13.87
C PHE A 42 13.75 -11.97 14.09
N SER A 43 14.58 -12.38 13.12
CA SER A 43 16.05 -12.32 13.21
C SER A 43 16.68 -11.29 12.26
N GLN A 44 15.93 -10.83 11.26
CA GLN A 44 16.40 -9.93 10.21
C GLN A 44 15.27 -8.96 9.87
N PRO A 45 15.34 -7.71 10.35
CA PRO A 45 14.34 -6.70 10.04
C PRO A 45 14.31 -6.41 8.53
N LEU A 46 13.16 -5.92 8.05
CA LEU A 46 12.96 -5.59 6.65
C LEU A 46 14.00 -4.54 6.22
N THR A 47 14.86 -4.87 5.26
CA THR A 47 15.66 -3.85 4.58
C THR A 47 14.84 -3.23 3.44
N ALA A 48 15.13 -1.98 3.05
CA ALA A 48 14.33 -1.25 2.06
C ALA A 48 14.23 -1.95 0.68
N ASP A 49 15.18 -2.83 0.35
CA ASP A 49 15.15 -3.67 -0.87
C ASP A 49 14.23 -4.90 -0.75
N GLU A 50 13.84 -5.26 0.47
CA GLU A 50 13.07 -6.47 0.77
C GLU A 50 11.61 -6.17 1.11
N THR A 51 11.19 -4.90 0.98
CA THR A 51 9.77 -4.57 1.01
C THR A 51 9.09 -5.37 -0.09
N PRO A 52 8.21 -6.32 0.24
CA PRO A 52 7.45 -6.98 -0.78
C PRO A 52 6.62 -5.88 -1.43
N SER A 53 6.91 -5.59 -2.70
CA SER A 53 5.90 -5.04 -3.58
C SER A 53 4.80 -6.09 -3.58
N ARG A 54 3.86 -5.95 -2.65
CA ARG A 54 2.57 -6.62 -2.70
C ARG A 54 2.09 -6.23 -4.10
N ALA A 55 2.14 -7.17 -5.02
CA ALA A 55 1.52 -7.03 -6.31
C ALA A 55 0.16 -7.74 -6.21
N PRO A 56 -0.88 -7.11 -5.64
CA PRO A 56 -2.15 -7.13 -6.36
C PRO A 56 -1.93 -6.23 -7.56
N ASP A 57 -2.04 -6.76 -8.78
CA ASP A 57 -1.89 -6.04 -10.06
C ASP A 57 -1.34 -4.62 -9.90
N ALA A 58 -0.01 -4.49 -9.85
CA ALA A 58 0.63 -3.21 -9.52
C ALA A 58 0.12 -2.08 -10.44
N ALA A 59 -0.34 -2.43 -11.64
CA ALA A 59 -1.03 -1.53 -12.56
C ALA A 59 -2.39 -1.02 -12.03
N GLU A 60 -3.21 -1.88 -11.45
CA GLU A 60 -4.54 -1.54 -10.91
C GLU A 60 -4.42 -0.69 -9.64
N THR A 61 -3.52 -1.07 -8.72
CA THR A 61 -3.26 -0.26 -7.51
C THR A 61 -2.66 1.11 -7.86
N ILE A 62 -1.76 1.19 -8.86
CA ILE A 62 -1.22 2.48 -9.33
C ILE A 62 -2.30 3.31 -10.02
N ALA A 63 -3.23 2.70 -10.75
CA ALA A 63 -4.35 3.40 -11.38
C ALA A 63 -5.29 4.00 -10.33
N GLU A 64 -5.69 3.23 -9.32
CA GLU A 64 -6.53 3.68 -8.19
C GLU A 64 -5.87 4.80 -7.39
N LEU A 65 -4.56 4.67 -7.11
CA LEU A 65 -3.79 5.72 -6.42
C LEU A 65 -3.69 7.00 -7.26
N ARG A 66 -3.53 6.88 -8.59
CA ARG A 66 -3.50 8.05 -9.50
C ARG A 66 -4.84 8.75 -9.56
N GLU A 67 -5.93 8.00 -9.59
CA GLU A 67 -7.30 8.54 -9.55
C GLU A 67 -7.59 9.24 -8.22
N SER A 68 -7.23 8.59 -7.10
CA SER A 68 -7.37 9.20 -5.76
C SER A 68 -6.56 10.50 -5.64
N LEU A 69 -5.34 10.51 -6.18
CA LEU A 69 -4.45 11.67 -6.15
C LEU A 69 -4.96 12.81 -7.04
N SER A 70 -5.54 12.50 -8.22
CA SER A 70 -6.15 13.52 -9.08
C SER A 70 -7.38 14.15 -8.42
N HIS A 71 -8.21 13.33 -7.76
CA HIS A 71 -9.38 13.80 -7.01
C HIS A 71 -8.98 14.73 -5.87
N VAL A 72 -7.99 14.33 -5.05
CA VAL A 72 -7.49 15.16 -3.95
C VAL A 72 -6.92 16.48 -4.47
N LYS A 73 -6.18 16.47 -5.58
CA LYS A 73 -5.67 17.71 -6.20
C LYS A 73 -6.79 18.67 -6.60
N SER A 74 -7.86 18.16 -7.22
CA SER A 74 -9.04 18.97 -7.58
C SER A 74 -9.70 19.59 -6.35
N LEU A 75 -9.86 18.82 -5.27
CA LEU A 75 -10.43 19.33 -4.02
C LEU A 75 -9.55 20.41 -3.41
N VAL A 76 -8.22 20.24 -3.43
CA VAL A 76 -7.28 21.26 -2.93
C VAL A 76 -7.42 22.54 -3.74
N THR A 77 -7.45 22.48 -5.08
CA THR A 77 -7.62 23.68 -5.90
C THR A 77 -8.95 24.38 -5.67
N ASP A 78 -10.03 23.61 -5.48
CA ASP A 78 -11.35 24.17 -5.17
C ASP A 78 -11.39 24.84 -3.80
N LEU A 79 -10.75 24.23 -2.80
CA LEU A 79 -10.66 24.80 -1.46
C LEU A 79 -9.77 26.05 -1.45
N GLU A 80 -8.64 26.05 -2.15
CA GLU A 80 -7.78 27.22 -2.32
C GLU A 80 -8.54 28.37 -3.00
N ALA A 81 -9.33 28.09 -4.03
CA ALA A 81 -10.17 29.10 -4.69
C ALA A 81 -11.22 29.68 -3.74
N LYS A 82 -11.87 28.84 -2.92
CA LYS A 82 -12.85 29.28 -1.92
C LYS A 82 -12.20 30.12 -0.81
N ILE A 83 -11.03 29.73 -0.33
CA ILE A 83 -10.28 30.49 0.68
C ILE A 83 -9.89 31.86 0.13
N ASN A 84 -9.29 31.92 -1.07
CA ASN A 84 -8.94 33.18 -1.71
C ASN A 84 -10.16 34.10 -1.92
N ALA A 85 -11.31 33.54 -2.30
CA ALA A 85 -12.55 34.30 -2.45
C ALA A 85 -13.04 34.90 -1.12
N LEU A 86 -12.97 34.12 -0.03
CA LEU A 86 -13.33 34.59 1.32
C LEU A 86 -12.36 35.63 1.84
N GLU A 87 -11.05 35.45 1.66
CA GLU A 87 -10.02 36.43 2.06
C GLU A 87 -10.19 37.77 1.33
N ASN A 88 -10.46 37.73 0.02
CA ASN A 88 -10.73 38.94 -0.76
C ASN A 88 -12.03 39.63 -0.31
N ALA A 89 -13.07 38.86 0.01
CA ALA A 89 -14.34 39.41 0.52
C ALA A 89 -14.19 40.03 1.92
N GLN A 90 -13.31 39.51 2.76
CA GLN A 90 -13.03 40.09 4.08
C GLN A 90 -12.09 41.29 4.04
N THR A 91 -11.23 41.39 3.02
CA THR A 91 -10.33 42.56 2.85
C THR A 91 -11.04 43.78 2.25
N GLN A 92 -12.20 43.58 1.61
CA GLN A 92 -13.03 44.65 1.03
C GLN A 92 -14.10 45.21 1.98
N ALA A 93 -14.27 44.62 3.18
CA ALA A 93 -15.20 45.09 4.22
C ALA A 93 -14.45 45.91 5.29
#